data_AF-A0A1V6F5L3-F1
#
_entry.id   AF-A0A1V6F5L3-F1
#
_cell.length_a   1.000
_cell.length_b   1.000
_cell.length_c   1.000
_cell.angle_alpha   90.00
_cell.angle_beta   90.00
_cell.angle_gamma   90.00
#
_symmetry.space_group_name_H-M   'P 1'
#
loop_
_entity.id
_entity.type
_entity.pdbx_description
1 polymer ?
#
loop_
_entity_poly.entity_id
_entity_poly.type
_entity_poly.pdbx_seq_one_letter_code
_entity_poly.pdbx_strand_id
1 'polypeptide(L)'
;MITDDDRERWTDESATSFRLWASAERKSKSIKITQFDPSPVIRKVFYEAGDAQLDVLSEEFGVGYRFDLRSAEAEAWISEYSGQQIKYISATNQAAIRQIKLIAFQEGMTIPEQKKLIKEHIGLLPQHVVAVQNYEANLRKSGMDEGSISRLTEKYRKKLINYRAKMIGVTEGMAASNEGIRKANEDAMKRGILPADKYEQVWIASGLPNTCDQCMAANGSAAPIGGTFPNGSRGPPIHPHDHCTVIIRRK
;
A
#
# COMPACT_ATOMS: atom_id res chain seq x y z
N MET A 1 -24.41 11.74 -14.95
CA MET A 1 -25.01 10.93 -13.86
C MET A 1 -25.00 9.48 -14.31
N ILE A 2 -24.59 8.54 -13.44
CA ILE A 2 -24.49 7.11 -13.79
C ILE A 2 -25.89 6.54 -14.07
N THR A 3 -26.07 6.00 -15.28
CA THR A 3 -27.34 5.42 -15.74
C THR A 3 -27.47 3.94 -15.36
N ASP A 4 -28.67 3.37 -15.52
CA ASP A 4 -28.85 1.93 -15.33
C ASP A 4 -28.19 1.12 -16.44
N ASP A 5 -28.15 1.65 -17.67
CA ASP A 5 -27.41 1.07 -18.79
C ASP A 5 -25.90 1.02 -18.50
N ASP A 6 -25.34 2.05 -17.87
CA ASP A 6 -23.94 2.05 -17.41
C ASP A 6 -23.68 0.93 -16.39
N ARG A 7 -24.60 0.79 -15.41
CA ARG A 7 -24.52 -0.26 -14.38
C ARG A 7 -24.60 -1.66 -14.99
N GLU A 8 -25.52 -1.87 -15.92
CA GLU A 8 -25.70 -3.15 -16.61
C GLU A 8 -24.45 -3.52 -17.41
N ARG A 9 -23.92 -2.57 -18.21
CA ARG A 9 -22.68 -2.73 -18.97
C ARG A 9 -21.50 -3.13 -18.08
N TRP A 10 -21.25 -2.41 -16.99
CA TRP A 10 -20.11 -2.71 -16.10
C TRP A 10 -20.27 -4.06 -15.38
N THR A 11 -21.52 -4.43 -15.05
CA THR A 11 -21.84 -5.73 -14.47
C THR A 11 -21.51 -6.85 -15.46
N ASP A 12 -21.92 -6.69 -16.71
CA ASP A 12 -21.68 -7.66 -17.77
C ASP A 12 -20.21 -7.81 -18.13
N GLU A 13 -19.45 -6.71 -18.19
CA GLU A 13 -18.00 -6.76 -18.41
C GLU A 13 -17.28 -7.50 -17.28
N SER A 14 -17.65 -7.21 -16.03
CA SER A 14 -17.10 -7.88 -14.84
C SER A 14 -17.41 -9.37 -14.84
N ALA A 15 -18.67 -9.73 -15.13
CA ALA A 15 -19.11 -11.12 -15.22
C ALA A 15 -18.40 -11.87 -16.36
N THR A 16 -18.23 -11.21 -17.51
CA THR A 16 -17.55 -11.79 -18.68
C THR A 16 -16.07 -12.06 -18.38
N SER A 17 -15.36 -11.10 -17.78
CA SER A 17 -13.96 -11.27 -17.38
C SER A 17 -13.78 -12.45 -16.43
N PHE A 18 -14.65 -12.59 -15.43
CA PHE A 18 -14.63 -13.72 -14.51
C PHE A 18 -14.90 -15.05 -15.24
N ARG A 19 -15.91 -15.11 -16.12
CA ARG A 19 -16.25 -16.33 -16.88
C ARG A 19 -15.10 -16.77 -17.77
N LEU A 20 -14.42 -15.83 -18.45
CA LEU A 20 -13.27 -16.11 -19.30
C LEU A 20 -12.10 -16.70 -18.48
N TRP A 21 -11.73 -16.06 -17.37
CA TRP A 21 -10.73 -16.58 -16.45
C TRP A 21 -11.09 -17.98 -15.93
N ALA A 22 -12.31 -18.16 -15.42
CA ALA A 22 -12.78 -19.42 -14.87
C ALA A 22 -12.79 -20.55 -15.93
N SER A 23 -13.06 -20.21 -17.19
CA SER A 23 -13.01 -21.16 -18.31
C SER A 23 -11.59 -21.62 -18.63
N ALA A 24 -10.59 -20.72 -18.50
CA ALA A 24 -9.18 -21.06 -18.66
C ALA A 24 -8.68 -21.94 -17.50
N GLU A 25 -9.11 -21.65 -16.27
CA GLU A 25 -8.72 -22.39 -15.06
C GLU A 25 -9.38 -23.78 -14.94
N ARG A 26 -10.47 -24.06 -15.67
CA ARG A 26 -11.15 -25.39 -15.66
C ARG A 26 -10.25 -26.56 -16.06
N LYS A 27 -9.08 -26.30 -16.67
CA LYS A 27 -8.06 -27.34 -16.94
C LYS A 27 -7.31 -27.80 -15.67
N SER A 28 -7.47 -27.08 -14.56
CA SER A 28 -6.99 -27.44 -13.22
C SER A 28 -8.10 -28.17 -12.44
N LYS A 29 -7.75 -29.22 -11.67
CA LYS A 29 -8.68 -29.97 -10.81
C LYS A 29 -9.28 -29.14 -9.67
N SER A 30 -8.83 -27.91 -9.45
CA SER A 30 -9.37 -26.98 -8.46
C SER A 30 -9.26 -25.54 -8.97
N ILE A 31 -10.39 -24.85 -9.11
CA ILE A 31 -10.42 -23.41 -9.38
C ILE A 31 -10.05 -22.68 -8.08
N LYS A 32 -9.00 -21.86 -8.11
CA LYS A 32 -8.62 -21.01 -6.98
C LYS A 32 -9.03 -19.58 -7.28
N ILE A 33 -10.18 -19.15 -6.75
CA ILE A 33 -10.72 -17.78 -6.91
C ILE A 33 -9.69 -16.70 -6.58
N THR A 34 -8.77 -16.96 -5.65
CA THR A 34 -7.68 -16.06 -5.28
C THR A 34 -6.66 -15.79 -6.38
N GLN A 35 -6.71 -16.51 -7.50
CA GLN A 35 -5.86 -16.28 -8.68
C GLN A 35 -6.55 -15.42 -9.75
N PHE A 36 -7.84 -15.11 -9.60
CA PHE A 36 -8.50 -14.13 -10.46
C PHE A 36 -8.01 -12.73 -10.09
N ASP A 37 -7.49 -11.99 -11.06
CA ASP A 37 -7.15 -10.59 -10.90
C ASP A 37 -8.25 -9.70 -11.52
N PRO A 38 -9.19 -9.16 -10.72
CA PRO A 38 -10.23 -8.27 -11.21
C PRO A 38 -9.71 -6.84 -11.45
N SER A 39 -8.47 -6.53 -11.10
CA SER A 39 -7.95 -5.16 -11.09
C SER A 39 -8.11 -4.44 -12.44
N PRO A 40 -7.90 -5.06 -13.62
CA PRO A 40 -8.11 -4.38 -14.89
C PRO A 40 -9.55 -3.88 -15.07
N VAL A 41 -10.55 -4.69 -14.71
CA VAL A 41 -11.96 -4.32 -14.83
C VAL A 41 -12.32 -3.26 -13.81
N ILE A 42 -11.92 -3.44 -12.55
CA ILE A 42 -12.18 -2.45 -11.48
C ILE A 42 -11.58 -1.09 -11.84
N ARG A 43 -10.34 -1.06 -12.36
CA ARG A 43 -9.71 0.19 -12.80
C ARG A 43 -10.49 0.86 -13.91
N LYS A 44 -10.92 0.10 -14.92
CA LYS A 44 -11.72 0.63 -16.03
C LYS A 44 -13.02 1.25 -15.52
N VAL A 45 -13.78 0.51 -14.71
CA VAL A 45 -15.05 0.98 -14.13
C VAL A 45 -14.84 2.24 -13.28
N PHE A 46 -13.76 2.30 -12.50
CA PHE A 46 -13.42 3.49 -11.70
C PHE A 46 -13.26 4.74 -12.58
N TYR A 47 -12.50 4.65 -13.67
CA TYR A 47 -12.30 5.79 -14.57
C TYR A 47 -13.58 6.18 -15.31
N GLU A 48 -14.30 5.21 -15.89
CA GLU A 48 -15.54 5.50 -16.61
C GLU A 48 -16.63 6.08 -15.71
N ALA A 49 -16.79 5.56 -14.49
CA ALA A 49 -17.73 6.08 -13.52
C ALA A 49 -17.35 7.49 -13.05
N GLY A 50 -16.05 7.73 -12.84
CA GLY A 50 -15.53 9.04 -12.50
C GLY A 50 -15.80 10.07 -13.60
N ASP A 51 -15.47 9.74 -14.85
CA ASP A 51 -15.70 10.60 -16.02
C ASP A 51 -17.19 10.94 -16.17
N ALA A 52 -18.09 9.97 -16.00
CA ALA A 52 -19.54 10.18 -16.05
C ALA A 52 -20.11 11.09 -14.94
N GLN A 53 -19.31 11.39 -13.91
CA GLN A 53 -19.65 12.28 -12.80
C GLN A 53 -18.96 13.65 -12.88
N LEU A 54 -17.96 13.83 -13.75
CA LEU A 54 -17.16 15.06 -13.79
C LEU A 54 -17.99 16.32 -14.01
N ASP A 55 -18.95 16.30 -14.94
CA ASP A 55 -19.78 17.46 -15.24
C ASP A 55 -20.63 17.87 -14.03
N VAL A 56 -21.28 16.91 -13.39
CA VAL A 56 -22.13 17.13 -12.20
C VAL A 56 -21.30 17.70 -11.05
N LEU A 57 -20.13 17.11 -10.78
CA LEU A 57 -19.26 17.57 -9.69
C LEU A 57 -18.67 18.95 -10.00
N SER A 58 -18.30 19.21 -11.26
CA SER A 58 -17.76 20.50 -11.67
C SER A 58 -18.80 21.61 -11.53
N GLU A 59 -20.06 21.34 -11.85
CA GLU A 59 -21.18 22.27 -11.63
C GLU A 59 -21.47 22.49 -10.15
N GLU A 60 -21.51 21.42 -9.35
CA GLU A 60 -21.86 21.50 -7.92
C GLU A 60 -20.81 22.25 -7.09
N PHE A 61 -19.53 22.02 -7.37
CA PHE A 61 -18.43 22.54 -6.55
C PHE A 61 -17.59 23.64 -7.23
N GLY A 62 -17.84 23.95 -8.51
CA GLY A 62 -17.15 25.02 -9.23
C GLY A 62 -15.65 24.79 -9.42
N VAL A 63 -15.20 23.54 -9.36
CA VAL A 63 -13.78 23.15 -9.47
C VAL A 63 -13.62 21.96 -10.41
N GLY A 64 -12.52 21.92 -11.16
CA GLY A 64 -12.19 20.77 -12.00
C GLY A 64 -11.80 19.56 -11.15
N TYR A 65 -12.40 18.41 -11.45
CA TYR A 65 -12.11 17.12 -10.81
C TYR A 65 -11.29 16.22 -11.74
N ARG A 66 -10.50 15.32 -11.14
CA ARG A 66 -9.85 14.22 -11.85
C ARG A 66 -9.93 12.97 -11.00
N PHE A 67 -10.50 11.91 -11.56
CA PHE A 67 -10.50 10.59 -10.93
C PHE A 67 -9.23 9.86 -11.35
N ASP A 68 -8.17 10.03 -10.56
CA ASP A 68 -6.88 9.39 -10.80
C ASP A 68 -6.56 8.44 -9.65
N LEU A 69 -6.19 7.21 -9.97
CA LEU A 69 -5.68 6.27 -8.97
C LEU A 69 -4.28 6.67 -8.48
N ARG A 70 -3.61 7.60 -9.18
CA ARG A 70 -2.33 8.20 -8.81
C ARG A 70 -2.55 9.61 -8.28
N SER A 71 -2.21 9.81 -7.00
CA SER A 71 -2.17 11.14 -6.38
C SER A 71 -0.83 11.81 -6.68
N ALA A 72 -0.88 13.03 -7.23
CA ALA A 72 0.30 13.87 -7.45
C ALA A 72 0.99 14.21 -6.13
N GLU A 73 0.22 14.37 -5.05
CA GLU A 73 0.70 14.63 -3.69
C GLU A 73 1.47 13.43 -3.13
N ALA A 74 1.00 12.21 -3.40
CA ALA A 74 1.70 10.97 -3.04
C ALA A 74 3.00 10.82 -3.85
N GLU A 75 2.98 11.10 -5.15
CA GLU A 75 4.18 11.08 -5.99
C GLU A 75 5.24 12.11 -5.54
N ALA A 76 4.80 13.32 -5.24
CA ALA A 76 5.66 14.37 -4.67
C ALA A 76 6.25 13.92 -3.32
N TRP A 77 5.43 13.29 -2.46
CA TRP A 77 5.91 12.75 -1.20
C TRP A 77 6.97 11.65 -1.40
N ILE A 78 6.76 10.73 -2.34
CA ILE A 78 7.74 9.66 -2.66
C ILE A 78 9.06 10.28 -3.11
N SER A 79 8.99 11.26 -4.00
CA SER A 79 10.16 11.93 -4.58
C SER A 79 10.99 12.67 -3.53
N GLU A 80 10.35 13.21 -2.50
CA GLU A 80 11.02 14.00 -1.46
C GLU A 80 11.46 13.15 -0.27
N TYR A 81 10.57 12.29 0.24
CA TYR A 81 10.73 11.63 1.54
C TYR A 81 11.07 10.14 1.47
N SER A 82 10.85 9.47 0.34
CA SER A 82 11.01 8.01 0.31
C SER A 82 12.45 7.59 0.60
N GLY A 83 12.56 6.55 1.42
CA GLY A 83 13.81 5.95 1.87
C GLY A 83 14.43 6.61 3.11
N GLN A 84 13.99 7.80 3.53
CA GLN A 84 14.61 8.53 4.65
C GLN A 84 14.52 7.80 5.99
N GLN A 85 13.48 7.00 6.20
CA GLN A 85 13.27 6.27 7.44
C GLN A 85 13.87 4.86 7.44
N ILE A 86 14.44 4.42 6.32
CA ILE A 86 15.07 3.11 6.21
C ILE A 86 16.41 3.14 6.96
N LYS A 87 16.48 2.40 8.06
CA LYS A 87 17.71 2.31 8.88
C LYS A 87 18.77 1.45 8.21
N TYR A 88 20.05 1.69 8.49
CA TYR A 88 21.19 0.86 8.07
C TYR A 88 21.25 0.61 6.56
N ILE A 89 21.23 1.68 5.78
CA ILE A 89 21.47 1.67 4.33
C ILE A 89 22.39 2.85 3.97
N SER A 90 23.11 2.73 2.85
CA SER A 90 23.88 3.85 2.30
C SER A 90 22.96 4.86 1.61
N ALA A 91 23.45 6.10 1.43
CA ALA A 91 22.75 7.13 0.67
C ALA A 91 22.48 6.69 -0.79
N THR A 92 23.42 5.99 -1.42
CA THR A 92 23.24 5.43 -2.77
C THR A 92 22.07 4.44 -2.83
N ASN A 93 22.00 3.52 -1.87
CA ASN A 93 20.91 2.54 -1.82
C ASN A 93 19.58 3.19 -1.47
N GLN A 94 19.60 4.24 -0.65
CA GLN A 94 18.42 5.05 -0.36
C GLN A 94 17.86 5.71 -1.63
N ALA A 95 18.72 6.32 -2.44
CA ALA A 95 18.33 6.91 -3.72
C ALA A 95 17.78 5.86 -4.69
N ALA A 96 18.41 4.68 -4.76
CA ALA A 96 17.91 3.57 -5.58
C ALA A 96 16.52 3.10 -5.13
N ILE A 97 16.28 2.94 -3.82
CA ILE A 97 14.97 2.56 -3.29
C ILE A 97 13.93 3.62 -3.61
N ARG A 98 14.26 4.91 -3.46
CA ARG A 98 13.36 6.01 -3.84
C ARG A 98 12.96 5.93 -5.32
N GLN A 99 13.91 5.70 -6.21
CA GLN A 99 13.63 5.55 -7.63
C GLN A 99 12.74 4.33 -7.91
N ILE A 100 13.02 3.19 -7.26
CA ILE A 100 12.17 2.00 -7.33
C ILE A 100 10.74 2.32 -6.87
N LYS A 101 10.57 3.08 -5.79
CA LYS A 101 9.26 3.47 -5.26
C LYS A 101 8.51 4.42 -6.20
N LEU A 102 9.22 5.35 -6.84
CA LEU A 102 8.63 6.26 -7.84
C LEU A 102 8.14 5.49 -9.06
N ILE A 103 9.00 4.66 -9.66
CA ILE A 103 8.63 3.80 -10.80
C ILE A 103 7.48 2.87 -10.39
N ALA A 104 7.55 2.27 -9.21
CA ALA A 104 6.49 1.38 -8.72
C ALA A 104 5.13 2.08 -8.60
N PHE A 105 5.11 3.33 -8.16
CA PHE A 105 3.89 4.11 -8.06
C PHE A 105 3.35 4.48 -9.46
N GLN A 106 4.24 4.92 -10.36
CA GLN A 106 3.90 5.29 -11.73
C GLN A 106 3.43 4.08 -12.54
N GLU A 107 4.03 2.91 -12.39
CA GLU A 107 3.70 1.70 -13.17
C GLU A 107 2.64 0.82 -12.47
N GLY A 108 2.24 1.14 -11.24
CA GLY A 108 1.27 0.34 -10.49
C GLY A 108 1.83 -1.02 -10.06
N MET A 109 3.13 -1.12 -9.78
CA MET A 109 3.78 -2.36 -9.37
C MET A 109 3.24 -2.89 -8.05
N THR A 110 3.05 -4.21 -7.97
CA THR A 110 2.64 -4.91 -6.76
C THR A 110 3.78 -4.98 -5.73
N ILE A 111 3.44 -5.16 -4.44
CA ILE A 111 4.44 -5.33 -3.37
C ILE A 111 5.41 -6.51 -3.65
N PRO A 112 4.97 -7.68 -4.15
CA PRO A 112 5.89 -8.75 -4.56
C PRO A 112 6.91 -8.34 -5.62
N GLU A 113 6.54 -7.51 -6.59
CA GLU A 113 7.45 -7.01 -7.63
C GLU A 113 8.43 -5.99 -7.05
N GLN A 114 7.94 -5.01 -6.29
CA GLN A 114 8.79 -4.05 -5.59
C GLN A 114 9.82 -4.74 -4.70
N LYS A 115 9.41 -5.77 -3.95
CA LYS A 115 10.29 -6.57 -3.10
C LYS A 115 11.45 -7.19 -3.89
N LYS A 116 11.22 -7.64 -5.13
CA LYS A 116 12.28 -8.24 -5.97
C LYS A 116 13.37 -7.22 -6.30
N LEU A 117 13.02 -5.96 -6.49
CA LEU A 117 13.98 -4.88 -6.76
C LEU A 117 14.64 -4.39 -5.46
N ILE A 118 13.84 -4.09 -4.44
CA ILE A 118 14.33 -3.54 -3.15
C ILE A 118 15.38 -4.45 -2.51
N LYS A 119 15.20 -5.77 -2.56
CA LYS A 119 16.11 -6.73 -1.91
C LYS A 119 17.54 -6.68 -2.47
N GLU A 120 17.73 -6.24 -3.72
CA GLU A 120 19.05 -6.12 -4.35
C GLU A 120 19.85 -4.92 -3.82
N HIS A 121 19.16 -3.97 -3.16
CA HIS A 121 19.76 -2.73 -2.63
C HIS A 121 19.79 -2.67 -1.11
N ILE A 122 19.47 -3.76 -0.40
CA ILE A 122 19.47 -3.77 1.07
C ILE A 122 20.26 -4.94 1.65
N GLY A 123 20.88 -4.69 2.80
CA GLY A 123 21.51 -5.72 3.62
C GLY A 123 20.57 -6.27 4.71
N LEU A 124 21.16 -7.02 5.64
CA LEU A 124 20.50 -7.36 6.91
C LEU A 124 20.51 -6.16 7.88
N LEU A 125 19.57 -6.16 8.81
CA LEU A 125 19.66 -5.29 9.99
C LEU A 125 20.67 -5.91 10.97
N PRO A 126 21.34 -5.13 11.83
CA PRO A 126 22.32 -5.66 12.79
C PRO A 126 21.77 -6.83 13.62
N GLN A 127 20.55 -6.72 14.14
CA GLN A 127 19.91 -7.79 14.90
C GLN A 127 19.66 -9.06 14.07
N HIS A 128 19.44 -8.92 12.75
CA HIS A 128 19.28 -10.06 11.86
C HIS A 128 20.61 -10.74 11.54
N VAL A 129 21.73 -10.00 11.54
CA VAL A 129 23.07 -10.61 11.44
C VAL A 129 23.31 -11.53 12.62
N VAL A 130 23.05 -11.05 13.84
CA VAL A 130 23.15 -11.85 15.08
C VAL A 130 22.22 -13.07 15.03
N ALA A 131 20.98 -12.89 14.58
CA ALA A 131 20.04 -14.00 14.45
C ALA A 131 20.54 -15.10 13.49
N VAL A 132 21.16 -14.72 12.37
CA VAL A 132 21.74 -15.68 11.40
C VAL A 132 22.93 -16.42 12.02
N GLN A 133 23.82 -15.73 12.73
CA GLN A 133 24.95 -16.36 13.41
C GLN A 133 24.51 -17.35 14.50
N ASN A 134 23.51 -16.97 15.31
CA ASN A 134 22.95 -17.87 16.33
C ASN A 134 22.30 -19.10 15.70
N TYR A 135 21.59 -18.93 14.58
CA TYR A 135 20.98 -20.03 13.84
C TYR A 135 22.04 -21.01 13.32
N GLU A 136 23.11 -20.51 12.70
CA GLU A 136 24.24 -21.33 12.22
C GLU A 136 24.90 -22.10 13.38
N ALA A 137 25.20 -21.41 14.48
CA ALA A 137 25.82 -22.03 15.66
C ALA A 137 24.96 -23.15 16.26
N ASN A 138 23.64 -22.98 16.26
CA ASN A 138 22.71 -24.02 16.72
C ASN A 138 22.70 -25.24 15.79
N LEU A 139 22.72 -25.04 14.47
CA LEU A 139 22.80 -26.15 13.52
C LEU A 139 24.11 -26.94 13.68
N ARG A 140 25.23 -26.25 13.91
CA ARG A 140 26.53 -26.89 14.18
C ARG A 140 26.50 -27.69 15.48
N LYS A 141 25.90 -27.16 16.54
CA LYS A 141 25.71 -27.89 17.82
C LYS A 141 24.85 -29.14 17.67
N SER A 142 23.89 -29.13 16.75
CA SER A 142 23.05 -30.30 16.43
C SER A 142 23.77 -31.38 15.63
N GLY A 143 25.07 -31.22 15.32
CA GLY A 143 25.85 -32.21 14.58
C GLY A 143 25.50 -32.31 13.10
N MET A 144 24.88 -31.27 12.53
CA MET A 144 24.56 -31.21 11.11
C MET A 144 25.82 -31.06 10.25
N ASP A 145 25.82 -31.61 9.03
CA ASP A 145 26.94 -31.45 8.10
C ASP A 145 27.09 -30.00 7.62
N GLU A 146 28.33 -29.58 7.34
CA GLU A 146 28.64 -28.19 6.93
C GLU A 146 27.94 -27.75 5.63
N GLY A 147 27.68 -28.69 4.70
CA GLY A 147 26.93 -28.38 3.47
C GLY A 147 25.48 -28.01 3.75
N SER A 148 24.82 -28.77 4.61
CA SER A 148 23.47 -28.47 5.09
C SER A 148 23.40 -27.21 5.95
N ILE A 149 24.40 -26.99 6.83
CA ILE A 149 24.52 -25.75 7.64
C ILE A 149 24.56 -24.53 6.72
N SER A 150 25.47 -24.51 5.74
CA SER A 150 25.61 -23.40 4.80
C SER A 150 24.31 -23.13 4.04
N ARG A 151 23.69 -24.17 3.47
CA ARG A 151 22.43 -24.06 2.71
C ARG A 151 21.28 -23.52 3.57
N LEU A 152 21.09 -24.05 4.78
CA LEU A 152 19.99 -23.62 5.65
C LEU A 152 20.22 -22.21 6.21
N THR A 153 21.45 -21.87 6.56
CA THR A 153 21.83 -20.53 7.02
C THR A 153 21.58 -19.49 5.92
N GLU A 154 21.99 -19.79 4.69
CA GLU A 154 21.72 -18.90 3.55
C GLU A 154 20.23 -18.78 3.24
N LYS A 155 19.46 -19.87 3.37
CA LYS A 155 18.00 -19.83 3.24
C LYS A 155 17.36 -18.93 4.30
N TYR A 156 17.83 -18.99 5.55
CA TYR A 156 17.35 -18.14 6.63
C TYR A 156 17.73 -16.67 6.41
N ARG A 157 18.98 -16.40 5.98
CA ARG A 157 19.46 -15.07 5.59
C ARG A 157 18.57 -14.45 4.51
N LYS A 158 18.31 -15.18 3.42
CA LYS A 158 17.41 -14.76 2.33
C LYS A 158 15.99 -14.51 2.82
N LYS A 159 15.47 -15.31 3.76
CA LYS A 159 14.15 -15.10 4.37
C LYS A 159 14.06 -13.75 5.07
N LEU A 160 15.09 -13.38 5.85
CA LEU A 160 15.13 -12.10 6.58
C LEU A 160 15.27 -10.90 5.64
N ILE A 161 16.06 -11.00 4.57
CA ILE A 161 16.15 -9.95 3.54
C ILE A 161 14.80 -9.77 2.83
N ASN A 162 14.16 -10.88 2.43
CA ASN A 162 12.83 -10.82 1.80
C ASN A 162 11.78 -10.19 2.72
N TYR A 163 11.83 -10.48 4.01
CA TYR A 163 10.96 -9.87 5.02
C TYR A 163 11.20 -8.36 5.11
N ARG A 164 12.46 -7.92 5.21
CA ARG A 164 12.83 -6.49 5.24
C ARG A 164 12.40 -5.76 3.97
N ALA A 165 12.65 -6.34 2.79
CA ALA A 165 12.25 -5.75 1.51
C ALA A 165 10.72 -5.59 1.40
N LYS A 166 9.94 -6.59 1.85
CA LYS A 166 8.47 -6.49 1.91
C LYS A 166 8.04 -5.37 2.86
N MET A 167 8.63 -5.31 4.07
CA MET A 167 8.32 -4.28 5.06
C MET A 167 8.57 -2.87 4.51
N ILE A 168 9.72 -2.64 3.86
CA ILE A 168 10.03 -1.37 3.20
C ILE A 168 8.98 -1.05 2.14
N GLY A 169 8.71 -1.98 1.22
CA GLY A 169 7.75 -1.79 0.14
C GLY A 169 6.37 -1.35 0.64
N VAL A 170 5.86 -2.03 1.69
CA VAL A 170 4.59 -1.69 2.35
C VAL A 170 4.66 -0.33 3.03
N THR A 171 5.64 -0.13 3.91
CA THR A 171 5.71 1.07 4.77
C THR A 171 5.84 2.34 3.93
N GLU A 172 6.72 2.34 2.93
CA GLU A 172 6.92 3.47 2.03
C GLU A 172 5.68 3.73 1.15
N GLY A 173 4.97 2.66 0.73
CA GLY A 173 3.74 2.80 -0.04
C GLY A 173 2.59 3.39 0.79
N MET A 174 2.39 2.87 2.00
CA MET A 174 1.34 3.33 2.90
C MET A 174 1.61 4.74 3.42
N ALA A 175 2.88 5.10 3.66
CA ALA A 175 3.26 6.48 3.98
C ALA A 175 2.92 7.43 2.83
N ALA A 176 3.33 7.10 1.60
CA ALA A 176 3.03 7.91 0.43
C ALA A 176 1.53 8.11 0.21
N SER A 177 0.73 7.03 0.25
CA SER A 177 -0.71 7.11 0.07
C SER A 177 -1.39 7.95 1.15
N ASN A 178 -1.05 7.73 2.42
CA ASN A 178 -1.66 8.48 3.53
C ASN A 178 -1.27 9.96 3.51
N GLU A 179 -0.02 10.28 3.19
CA GLU A 179 0.43 11.66 3.08
C GLU A 179 -0.15 12.37 1.85
N GLY A 180 -0.34 11.63 0.75
CA GLY A 180 -1.07 12.14 -0.42
C GLY A 180 -2.51 12.52 -0.07
N ILE A 181 -3.24 11.60 0.57
CA ILE A 181 -4.61 11.85 1.06
C ILE A 181 -4.64 13.05 2.01
N ARG A 182 -3.70 13.12 2.96
CA ARG A 182 -3.65 14.22 3.94
C ARG A 182 -3.44 15.57 3.25
N LYS A 183 -2.46 15.68 2.36
CA LYS A 183 -2.18 16.91 1.61
C LYS A 183 -3.37 17.33 0.76
N ALA A 184 -3.99 16.40 0.04
CA ALA A 184 -5.16 16.67 -0.79
C ALA A 184 -6.36 17.16 0.04
N ASN A 185 -6.63 16.53 1.20
CA ASN A 185 -7.71 16.94 2.08
C ASN A 185 -7.46 18.29 2.74
N GLU A 186 -6.22 18.57 3.15
CA GLU A 186 -5.84 19.87 3.71
C GLU A 186 -5.98 21.00 2.68
N ASP A 187 -5.60 20.75 1.41
CA ASP A 187 -5.85 21.71 0.31
C ASP A 187 -7.34 21.93 0.08
N ALA A 188 -8.12 20.85 -0.02
CA ALA A 188 -9.57 20.92 -0.22
C ALA A 188 -10.27 21.67 0.92
N MET A 189 -9.82 21.50 2.17
CA MET A 189 -10.30 22.27 3.30
C MET A 189 -9.96 23.77 3.16
N LYS A 190 -8.71 24.12 2.80
CA LYS A 190 -8.29 25.52 2.60
C LYS A 190 -9.08 26.22 1.50
N ARG A 191 -9.47 25.47 0.46
CA ARG A 191 -10.30 25.96 -0.65
C ARG A 191 -11.80 26.00 -0.34
N GLY A 192 -12.21 25.56 0.86
CA GLY A 192 -13.62 25.53 1.27
C GLY A 192 -14.44 24.38 0.69
N ILE A 193 -13.82 23.44 -0.03
CA ILE A 193 -14.47 22.25 -0.61
C ILE A 193 -14.84 21.24 0.48
N LEU A 194 -13.99 21.13 1.50
CA LEU A 194 -14.25 20.36 2.72
C LEU A 194 -14.37 21.30 3.92
N PRO A 195 -15.55 21.92 4.16
CA PRO A 195 -15.76 22.80 5.31
C PRO A 195 -15.44 22.08 6.63
N ALA A 196 -14.55 22.68 7.43
CA ALA A 196 -14.04 22.07 8.66
C ALA A 196 -15.12 21.86 9.73
N ASP A 197 -16.23 22.59 9.65
CA ASP A 197 -17.41 22.41 10.51
C ASP A 197 -18.21 21.15 10.13
N LYS A 198 -18.27 20.80 8.85
CA LYS A 198 -19.05 19.66 8.33
C LYS A 198 -18.29 18.35 8.20
N TYR A 199 -16.96 18.41 8.09
CA TYR A 199 -16.14 17.23 7.80
C TYR A 199 -15.03 17.02 8.83
N GLU A 200 -14.64 15.76 9.00
CA GLU A 200 -13.53 15.31 9.82
C GLU A 200 -12.80 14.14 9.14
N GLN A 201 -11.60 13.83 9.62
CA GLN A 201 -10.87 12.63 9.19
C GLN A 201 -11.06 11.51 10.21
N VAL A 202 -11.20 10.28 9.73
CA VAL A 202 -11.41 9.07 10.53
C VAL A 202 -10.34 8.06 10.19
N TRP A 203 -9.77 7.45 11.23
CA TRP A 203 -8.78 6.39 11.09
C TRP A 203 -9.47 5.06 10.81
N ILE A 204 -9.03 4.35 9.77
CA ILE A 204 -9.50 3.01 9.43
C ILE A 204 -8.33 2.04 9.56
N ALA A 205 -8.45 1.14 10.54
CA ALA A 205 -7.53 0.02 10.67
C ALA A 205 -7.82 -1.02 9.59
N SER A 206 -6.78 -1.73 9.13
CA SER A 206 -6.92 -2.70 8.04
C SER A 206 -7.87 -3.85 8.37
N GLY A 207 -8.06 -4.19 9.65
CA GLY A 207 -8.92 -5.30 10.08
C GLY A 207 -8.43 -6.69 9.65
N LEU A 208 -7.25 -6.79 9.05
CA LEU A 208 -6.59 -8.06 8.71
C LEU A 208 -6.26 -8.86 9.98
N PRO A 209 -6.16 -10.21 9.90
CA PRO A 209 -5.86 -11.05 11.06
C PRO A 209 -4.58 -10.69 11.83
N ASN A 210 -3.66 -9.97 11.19
CA ASN A 210 -2.40 -9.52 11.76
C ASN A 210 -2.35 -8.01 12.06
N THR A 211 -3.51 -7.34 12.11
CA THR A 211 -3.61 -5.94 12.53
C THR A 211 -3.25 -5.86 14.02
N CYS A 212 -2.32 -5.00 14.40
CA CYS A 212 -1.85 -4.92 15.79
C CYS A 212 -2.85 -4.14 16.68
N ASP A 213 -2.69 -4.28 18.00
CA ASP A 213 -3.55 -3.64 18.99
C ASP A 213 -3.52 -2.11 18.90
N GLN A 214 -2.39 -1.50 18.54
CA GLN A 214 -2.29 -0.03 18.38
C GLN A 214 -3.14 0.46 17.20
N CYS A 215 -3.10 -0.26 16.08
CA CYS A 215 -3.94 0.03 14.93
C CYS A 215 -5.43 -0.16 15.26
N MET A 216 -5.77 -1.25 15.94
CA MET A 216 -7.16 -1.53 16.34
C MET A 216 -7.70 -0.51 17.35
N ALA A 217 -6.87 -0.07 18.29
CA ALA A 217 -7.23 0.98 19.24
C ALA A 217 -7.46 2.34 18.56
N ALA A 218 -6.75 2.62 17.46
CA ALA A 218 -6.98 3.83 16.66
C ALA A 218 -8.21 3.72 15.74
N ASN A 219 -8.72 2.52 15.46
CA ASN A 219 -9.80 2.31 14.51
C ASN A 219 -11.07 3.09 14.87
N GLY A 220 -11.62 3.83 13.92
CA GLY A 220 -12.82 4.65 14.09
C GLY A 220 -12.60 5.95 14.88
N SER A 221 -11.40 6.18 15.42
CA SER A 221 -11.07 7.48 16.02
C SER A 221 -11.10 8.58 14.96
N ALA A 222 -11.48 9.78 15.38
CA ALA A 222 -11.62 10.94 14.50
C ALA A 222 -10.72 12.09 14.94
N ALA A 223 -10.38 12.95 13.98
CA ALA A 223 -9.65 14.19 14.21
C ALA A 223 -10.12 15.28 13.22
N PRO A 224 -9.94 16.57 13.53
CA PRO A 224 -10.07 17.63 12.54
C PRO A 224 -9.16 17.37 11.34
N ILE A 225 -9.56 17.81 10.13
CA ILE A 225 -8.69 17.73 8.94
C ILE A 225 -7.42 18.54 9.21
N GLY A 226 -6.26 17.93 8.99
CA GLY A 226 -4.94 18.49 9.31
C GLY A 226 -4.55 18.46 10.80
N GLY A 227 -5.45 17.98 11.67
CA GLY A 227 -5.20 17.78 13.10
C GLY A 227 -4.51 16.46 13.45
N THR A 228 -4.43 16.18 14.75
CA THR A 228 -3.86 14.96 15.33
C THR A 228 -4.94 14.06 15.91
N PHE A 229 -4.76 12.75 15.79
CA PHE A 229 -5.59 11.73 16.41
C PHE A 229 -5.29 11.61 17.92
N PRO A 230 -6.15 10.93 18.71
CA PRO A 230 -5.94 10.75 20.16
C PRO A 230 -4.61 10.11 20.56
N ASN A 231 -3.98 9.36 19.66
CA ASN A 231 -2.65 8.77 19.87
C ASN A 231 -1.49 9.76 19.64
N GLY A 232 -1.77 11.03 19.34
CA GLY A 232 -0.79 12.09 19.09
C GLY A 232 -0.19 12.08 17.67
N SER A 233 -0.54 11.12 16.82
CA SER A 233 -0.06 11.11 15.42
C SER A 233 -1.01 11.90 14.51
N ARG A 234 -0.53 12.30 13.33
CA ARG A 234 -1.37 12.92 12.28
C ARG A 234 -2.17 11.91 11.47
N GLY A 235 -2.06 10.62 11.78
CA GLY A 235 -2.60 9.50 11.02
C GLY A 235 -1.55 8.38 10.82
N PRO A 236 -1.88 7.34 10.04
CA PRO A 236 -0.96 6.27 9.70
C PRO A 236 0.06 6.71 8.64
N PRO A 237 1.17 5.97 8.48
CA PRO A 237 1.57 4.81 9.29
C PRO A 237 2.23 5.21 10.62
N ILE A 238 1.94 4.48 11.71
CA ILE A 238 2.57 4.70 13.03
C ILE A 238 3.67 3.69 13.37
N HIS A 239 3.76 2.59 12.61
CA HIS A 239 4.84 1.61 12.74
C HIS A 239 5.17 0.98 11.39
N PRO A 240 6.32 0.30 11.26
CA PRO A 240 6.62 -0.48 10.06
C PRO A 240 5.54 -1.53 9.79
N HIS A 241 5.26 -1.80 8.52
CA HIS A 241 4.23 -2.75 8.08
C HIS A 241 2.79 -2.39 8.49
N ASP A 242 2.53 -1.14 8.86
CA ASP A 242 1.18 -0.61 9.05
C ASP A 242 0.42 -0.58 7.71
N HIS A 243 -0.85 -0.99 7.74
CA HIS A 243 -1.78 -1.07 6.62
C HIS A 243 -3.03 -0.20 6.83
N CYS A 244 -3.02 0.68 7.83
CA CYS A 244 -4.12 1.59 8.12
C CYS A 244 -4.17 2.76 7.14
N THR A 245 -5.35 3.36 7.04
CA THR A 245 -5.57 4.55 6.23
C THR A 245 -6.42 5.59 6.96
N VAL A 246 -6.50 6.79 6.41
CA VAL A 246 -7.46 7.82 6.81
C VAL A 246 -8.50 8.04 5.71
N ILE A 247 -9.74 8.29 6.12
CA ILE A 247 -10.84 8.69 5.24
C ILE A 247 -11.46 9.99 5.73
N ILE A 248 -12.18 10.69 4.86
CA ILE A 248 -13.03 11.83 5.26
C ILE A 248 -14.43 11.33 5.55
N ARG A 249 -15.02 11.83 6.65
CA ARG A 249 -16.39 11.56 7.07
C ARG A 249 -17.12 12.89 7.31
N ARG A 250 -18.38 12.95 6.91
CA ARG A 250 -19.29 14.04 7.30
C ARG A 250 -19.74 13.84 8.75
N LYS A 251 -19.63 14.89 9.56
CA LYS A 251 -20.07 14.89 10.96
C LYS A 251 -21.58 14.74 11.09
#